data_AF-A0A6L8BB94-F1
#
_entry.id   AF-A0A6L8BB94-F1
#
_cell.length_a   1.000
_cell.length_b   1.000
_cell.length_c   1.000
_cell.angle_alpha   90.00
_cell.angle_beta   90.00
_cell.angle_gamma   90.00
#
_symmetry.space_group_name_H-M   'P 1'
#
loop_
_entity.id
_entity.type
_entity.pdbx_description
1 polymer ?
#
loop_
_entity_poly.entity_id
_entity_poly.type
_entity_poly.pdbx_seq_one_letter_code
_entity_poly.pdbx_strand_id
1 'polypeptide(L)'
;MNLRAFIARRPYEPEDLRDDTGPILVACHLPRGQVVCDAHSPGGLRSVGLPNTYPLETDGSPVPHVRCQPIGAKAREAGLRGVRARSARSPDGAGRELAWFPATVRSAARRVRTLRFVAWFWG
;
A
#
# COMPACT_ATOMS: atom_id res chain seq x y z
N MET A 1 2.29 -16.01 -27.84
CA MET A 1 2.89 -15.57 -26.56
C MET A 1 2.85 -16.74 -25.59
N ASN A 2 3.98 -17.18 -25.04
CA ASN A 2 4.05 -18.34 -24.14
C ASN A 2 3.70 -17.90 -22.70
N LEU A 3 2.46 -18.16 -22.28
CA LEU A 3 1.91 -17.75 -20.99
C LEU A 3 2.74 -18.27 -19.79
N ARG A 4 3.36 -19.46 -19.91
CA ARG A 4 4.21 -20.03 -18.85
C ARG A 4 5.49 -19.22 -18.62
N ALA A 5 6.12 -18.73 -19.69
CA ALA A 5 7.33 -17.90 -19.57
C ALA A 5 7.04 -16.52 -18.96
N PHE A 6 5.83 -15.97 -19.18
CA PHE A 6 5.40 -14.70 -18.60
C PHE A 6 5.13 -14.78 -17.09
N ILE A 7 4.67 -15.94 -16.61
CA ILE A 7 4.24 -16.14 -15.21
C ILE A 7 5.38 -16.58 -14.29
N ALA A 8 6.45 -17.22 -14.82
CA ALA A 8 7.54 -17.81 -14.05
C ALA A 8 8.32 -16.88 -13.07
N ARG A 9 8.08 -15.56 -13.10
CA ARG A 9 8.69 -14.57 -12.20
C ARG A 9 7.65 -13.79 -11.37
N ARG A 10 6.43 -14.30 -11.28
CA ARG A 10 5.31 -13.61 -10.65
C ARG A 10 4.81 -14.47 -9.49
N PRO A 11 4.30 -13.85 -8.41
CA PRO A 11 3.88 -14.58 -7.21
C PRO A 11 2.48 -15.19 -7.37
N TYR A 12 2.09 -15.57 -8.58
CA TYR A 12 0.77 -16.09 -8.92
C TYR A 12 0.88 -17.17 -9.99
N GLU A 13 0.05 -18.21 -9.89
CA GLU A 13 -0.05 -19.30 -10.86
C GLU A 13 -1.07 -18.95 -11.97
N PRO A 14 -1.06 -19.65 -13.12
CA PRO A 14 -2.05 -19.44 -14.17
C PRO A 14 -3.50 -19.57 -13.69
N GLU A 15 -3.75 -20.41 -12.69
CA GLU A 15 -5.07 -20.61 -12.06
C GLU A 15 -5.54 -19.39 -11.27
N ASP A 16 -4.62 -18.57 -10.75
CA ASP A 16 -4.92 -17.30 -10.08
C ASP A 16 -5.35 -16.19 -11.06
N LEU A 17 -5.27 -16.46 -12.36
CA LEU A 17 -5.64 -15.54 -13.44
C LEU A 17 -7.01 -15.86 -14.05
N ARG A 18 -7.70 -16.90 -13.57
CA ARG A 18 -9.07 -17.20 -14.01
C ARG A 18 -10.05 -16.18 -13.46
N ASP A 19 -11.08 -15.87 -14.24
CA ASP A 19 -12.01 -14.78 -13.92
C ASP A 19 -12.89 -15.04 -12.68
N ASP A 20 -13.08 -16.31 -12.32
CA ASP A 20 -13.89 -16.79 -11.20
C ASP A 20 -13.09 -17.00 -9.91
N THR A 21 -11.79 -17.23 -9.99
CA THR A 21 -10.90 -17.46 -8.84
C THR A 21 -9.85 -16.37 -8.63
N GLY A 22 -9.66 -15.46 -9.59
CA GLY A 22 -8.62 -14.45 -9.56
C GLY A 22 -8.90 -13.26 -8.64
N PRO A 23 -7.87 -12.48 -8.28
CA PRO A 23 -8.02 -11.37 -7.36
C PRO A 23 -8.91 -10.26 -7.95
N ILE A 24 -9.79 -9.73 -7.11
CA ILE A 24 -10.65 -8.59 -7.46
C ILE A 24 -10.03 -7.27 -6.98
N LEU A 25 -10.23 -6.21 -7.76
CA LEU A 25 -9.91 -4.85 -7.33
C LEU A 25 -11.15 -4.20 -6.74
N VAL A 26 -11.06 -3.81 -5.47
CA VAL A 26 -12.12 -3.08 -4.77
C VAL A 26 -11.70 -1.62 -4.64
N ALA A 27 -12.38 -0.74 -5.36
CA ALA A 27 -12.20 0.70 -5.16
C ALA A 27 -13.12 1.19 -4.04
N CYS A 28 -12.57 1.96 -3.12
CA CYS A 28 -13.27 2.43 -1.92
C CYS A 28 -13.09 3.93 -1.71
N HIS A 29 -14.09 4.55 -1.09
CA HIS A 29 -13.95 5.85 -0.44
C HIS A 29 -13.78 5.64 1.06
N LEU A 30 -12.77 6.31 1.61
CA LEU A 30 -12.63 6.44 3.06
C LEU A 30 -13.45 7.64 3.57
N PRO A 31 -13.80 7.68 4.86
CA PRO A 31 -14.33 8.89 5.48
C PRO A 31 -13.44 10.10 5.19
N ARG A 32 -14.03 11.29 5.02
CA ARG A 32 -13.27 12.52 4.72
C ARG A 32 -12.53 13.06 5.95
N GLY A 33 -11.62 14.01 5.74
CA GLY A 33 -10.97 14.75 6.82
C GLY A 33 -10.06 13.90 7.72
N GLN A 34 -9.51 12.80 7.21
CA GLN A 34 -8.59 11.96 7.98
C GLN A 34 -7.26 12.69 8.17
N VAL A 35 -6.82 12.82 9.42
CA VAL A 35 -5.46 13.26 9.74
C VAL A 35 -4.59 12.01 9.85
N VAL A 36 -3.50 11.95 9.09
CA VAL A 36 -2.63 10.77 8.98
C VAL A 36 -1.18 11.17 9.16
N CYS A 37 -0.37 10.21 9.61
CA CYS A 37 1.08 10.36 9.65
C CYS A 37 1.61 10.52 8.22
N ASP A 38 2.46 11.51 7.98
CA ASP A 38 3.11 11.72 6.69
C ASP A 38 4.45 10.97 6.65
N ALA A 39 4.47 9.83 5.96
CA ALA A 39 5.67 9.07 5.63
C ALA A 39 5.93 9.10 4.12
N HIS A 40 5.57 10.22 3.47
CA HIS A 40 5.71 10.41 2.03
C HIS A 40 6.61 11.60 1.67
N SER A 41 6.36 12.76 2.28
CA SER A 41 7.21 13.93 2.02
C SER A 41 8.59 13.75 2.66
N PRO A 42 9.64 14.44 2.15
CA PRO A 42 10.94 14.45 2.80
C PRO A 42 10.90 14.91 4.27
N GLY A 43 10.05 15.90 4.58
CA GLY A 43 9.88 16.38 5.96
C GLY A 43 9.24 15.32 6.86
N GLY A 44 8.19 14.66 6.37
CA GLY A 44 7.52 13.59 7.07
C GLY A 44 8.43 12.40 7.34
N LEU A 45 9.19 11.94 6.33
CA LEU A 45 10.17 10.87 6.47
C LEU A 45 11.20 11.18 7.57
N ARG A 46 11.76 12.40 7.58
CA ARG A 46 12.65 12.84 8.65
C ARG A 46 11.98 12.81 10.02
N SER A 47 10.73 13.26 10.14
CA SER A 47 10.01 13.27 11.42
C SER A 47 9.73 11.87 11.99
N VAL A 48 9.62 10.86 11.13
CA VAL A 48 9.42 9.46 11.56
C VAL A 48 10.72 8.64 11.59
N GLY A 49 11.87 9.27 11.33
CA GLY A 49 13.18 8.62 11.34
C GLY A 49 13.44 7.67 10.16
N LEU A 50 12.74 7.86 9.05
CA LEU A 50 12.96 7.12 7.80
C LEU A 50 13.91 7.89 6.86
N PRO A 51 14.69 7.19 6.03
CA PRO A 51 15.57 7.83 5.07
C PRO A 51 14.76 8.53 3.97
N ASN A 52 15.32 9.60 3.37
CA ASN A 52 14.69 10.28 2.23
C ASN A 52 14.57 9.38 0.98
N THR A 53 15.27 8.25 0.95
CA THR A 53 15.22 7.20 -0.07
C THR A 53 14.14 6.15 0.19
N TYR A 54 13.40 6.24 1.31
CA TYR A 54 12.28 5.36 1.61
C TYR A 54 11.38 5.22 0.36
N PRO A 55 10.98 4.01 -0.06
CA PRO A 55 10.94 2.74 0.70
C PRO A 55 12.27 1.98 0.85
N LEU A 56 13.37 2.53 0.32
CA LEU A 56 14.70 1.90 0.35
C LEU A 56 15.63 2.58 1.37
N GLU A 57 16.57 1.82 1.89
CA GLU A 57 17.76 2.32 2.56
C GLU A 57 18.73 2.94 1.55
N THR A 58 19.80 3.57 2.03
CA THR A 58 20.79 4.26 1.17
C THR A 58 21.55 3.29 0.26
N ASP A 59 21.70 2.03 0.67
CA ASP A 59 22.32 0.95 -0.10
C ASP A 59 21.36 0.32 -1.13
N GLY A 60 20.13 0.83 -1.24
CA GLY A 60 19.10 0.33 -2.15
C GLY A 60 18.34 -0.90 -1.63
N SER A 61 18.67 -1.42 -0.45
CA SER A 61 17.89 -2.49 0.19
C SER A 61 16.54 -1.97 0.70
N PRO A 62 15.49 -2.81 0.79
CA PRO A 62 14.22 -2.38 1.36
C PRO A 62 14.33 -2.03 2.85
N VAL A 63 13.69 -0.95 3.28
CA VAL A 63 13.59 -0.63 4.71
C VAL A 63 12.81 -1.75 5.42
N PRO A 64 13.38 -2.39 6.45
CA PRO A 64 12.77 -3.58 7.04
C PRO A 64 11.52 -3.24 7.87
N HIS A 65 10.59 -4.20 7.94
CA HIS A 65 9.34 -4.04 8.69
C HIS A 65 9.56 -3.69 10.17
N VAL A 66 10.65 -4.15 10.79
CA VAL A 66 10.99 -3.82 12.19
C VAL A 66 11.20 -2.32 12.42
N ARG A 67 11.61 -1.55 11.40
CA ARG A 67 11.66 -0.07 11.48
C ARG A 67 10.28 0.56 11.23
N CYS A 68 9.48 -0.02 10.34
CA CYS A 68 8.20 0.56 9.93
C CYS A 68 7.06 0.31 10.93
N GLN A 69 6.98 -0.88 11.53
CA GLN A 69 5.89 -1.26 12.44
C GLN A 69 5.75 -0.33 13.65
N PRO A 70 6.84 0.08 14.34
CA PRO A 70 6.76 1.04 15.45
C PRO A 70 6.20 2.40 15.04
N ILE A 71 6.42 2.85 13.79
CA ILE A 71 5.87 4.11 13.28
C ILE A 71 4.34 4.03 13.20
N GLY A 72 3.81 2.90 12.69
CA GLY A 72 2.38 2.65 12.64
C GLY A 72 1.74 2.60 14.03
N ALA A 73 2.40 1.92 14.98
CA ALA A 73 1.94 1.86 16.38
C ALA A 73 1.88 3.25 17.02
N LYS A 74 2.97 4.04 16.94
CA LYS A 74 3.01 5.41 17.47
C LYS A 74 2.00 6.34 16.81
N ALA A 75 1.80 6.22 15.50
CA ALA A 75 0.78 6.99 14.80
C ALA A 75 -0.63 6.67 15.32
N ARG A 76 -0.92 5.39 15.56
CA ARG A 76 -2.20 4.96 16.14
C ARG A 76 -2.37 5.48 17.58
N GLU A 77 -1.33 5.38 18.40
CA GLU A 77 -1.32 5.89 19.79
C GLU A 77 -1.53 7.41 19.85
N ALA A 78 -0.96 8.16 18.90
CA ALA A 78 -1.17 9.60 18.75
C ALA A 78 -2.57 9.98 18.22
N GLY A 79 -3.48 9.02 18.04
CA GLY A 79 -4.85 9.26 17.57
C GLY A 79 -4.97 9.52 16.06
N LEU A 80 -3.90 9.32 15.28
CA LEU A 80 -3.93 9.48 13.82
C LEU A 80 -4.76 8.37 13.16
N ARG A 81 -5.29 8.66 11.97
CA ARG A 81 -6.17 7.78 11.20
C ARG A 81 -5.45 6.96 10.13
N GLY A 82 -4.13 6.93 10.18
CA GLY A 82 -3.33 6.10 9.29
C GLY A 82 -1.92 6.61 9.10
N VAL A 83 -1.21 5.96 8.18
CA VAL A 83 0.10 6.35 7.68
C VAL A 83 0.02 6.46 6.16
N ARG A 84 0.27 7.65 5.62
CA ARG A 84 0.42 7.87 4.17
C ARG A 84 1.89 7.71 3.82
N ALA A 85 2.23 6.62 3.15
CA ALA A 85 3.60 6.22 2.87
C ALA A 85 3.91 6.24 1.37
N ARG A 86 5.21 6.22 1.03
CA ARG A 86 5.64 5.87 -0.32
C ARG A 86 5.44 4.39 -0.57
N SER A 87 5.11 4.03 -1.81
CA SER A 87 4.95 2.63 -2.22
C SER A 87 6.31 1.94 -2.36
N ALA A 88 6.44 0.74 -1.80
CA ALA A 88 7.58 -0.15 -2.03
C ALA A 88 7.75 -0.56 -3.52
N ARG A 89 6.71 -0.40 -4.34
CA ARG A 89 6.70 -0.74 -5.77
C ARG A 89 7.19 0.41 -6.67
N SER A 90 7.36 1.60 -6.12
CA SER A 90 7.84 2.79 -6.83
C SER A 90 9.13 3.28 -6.16
N PRO A 91 10.30 2.79 -6.59
CA PRO A 91 11.59 3.13 -5.97
C PRO A 91 11.93 4.62 -6.00
N ASP A 92 11.36 5.36 -6.95
CA ASP A 92 11.47 6.83 -7.07
C ASP A 92 10.68 7.60 -6.00
N GLY A 93 9.89 6.91 -5.18
CA GLY A 93 9.06 7.49 -4.13
C GLY A 93 7.81 8.22 -4.63
N ALA A 94 7.46 8.13 -5.92
CA ALA A 94 6.27 8.77 -6.48
C ALA A 94 4.98 8.00 -6.13
N GLY A 95 5.09 6.69 -5.97
CA GLY A 95 3.98 5.81 -5.59
C GLY A 95 3.49 6.09 -4.18
N ARG A 96 2.17 6.02 -3.98
CA ARG A 96 1.52 6.33 -2.69
C ARG A 96 0.73 5.15 -2.17
N GLU A 97 0.89 4.88 -0.88
CA GLU A 97 0.13 3.88 -0.14
C GLU A 97 -0.45 4.48 1.13
N LEU A 98 -1.53 3.87 1.63
CA LEU A 98 -2.19 4.29 2.86
C LEU A 98 -2.48 3.07 3.71
N ALA A 99 -1.85 3.02 4.88
CA ALA A 99 -2.30 2.17 5.98
C ALA A 99 -3.41 2.93 6.72
N TRP A 100 -4.66 2.52 6.58
CA TRP A 100 -5.80 3.20 7.21
C TRP A 100 -6.13 2.58 8.57
N PHE A 101 -6.40 3.44 9.55
CA PHE A 101 -6.75 3.10 10.93
C PHE A 101 -8.20 3.49 11.21
N PRO A 102 -9.15 2.55 11.18
CA PRO A 102 -10.55 2.82 11.52
C PRO A 102 -10.67 3.42 12.92
N ALA A 103 -11.42 4.51 13.06
CA ALA A 103 -11.62 5.19 14.34
C ALA A 103 -12.44 4.35 15.32
N THR A 104 -13.45 3.66 14.79
CA THR A 104 -14.34 2.75 15.51
C THR A 104 -14.68 1.57 14.61
N VAL A 105 -15.33 0.55 15.17
CA VAL A 105 -15.90 -0.56 14.39
C VAL A 105 -16.93 -0.13 13.34
N ARG A 106 -17.51 1.07 13.49
CA ARG A 106 -18.45 1.66 12.52
C ARG A 106 -17.74 2.46 11.42
N SER A 107 -16.45 2.78 11.60
CA SER A 107 -15.67 3.42 10.55
C SER A 107 -15.40 2.39 9.46
N ALA A 108 -16.10 2.51 8.34
CA ALA A 108 -15.99 1.58 7.22
C ALA A 108 -15.53 2.30 5.95
N ALA A 109 -14.66 1.63 5.18
CA ALA A 109 -14.40 2.00 3.81
C ALA A 109 -15.66 1.71 2.98
N ARG A 110 -16.20 2.73 2.30
CA ARG A 110 -17.37 2.56 1.45
C ARG A 110 -16.92 2.09 0.07
N ARG A 111 -17.26 0.85 -0.27
CA ARG A 111 -17.03 0.29 -1.61
C ARG A 111 -17.75 1.14 -2.67
N VAL A 112 -17.04 1.45 -3.75
CA VAL A 112 -17.54 2.22 -4.90
C VAL A 112 -17.71 1.32 -6.11
N ARG A 113 -16.72 0.47 -6.40
CA ARG A 113 -16.77 -0.52 -7.48
C ARG A 113 -15.93 -1.75 -7.14
N THR A 114 -16.33 -2.87 -7.72
CA THR A 114 -15.53 -4.11 -7.76
C THR A 114 -15.24 -4.43 -9.22
N LEU A 115 -13.98 -4.67 -9.54
CA LEU A 115 -13.54 -5.12 -10.86
C LEU A 115 -12.98 -6.54 -10.73
N ARG A 116 -13.37 -7.43 -11.64
CA ARG A 116 -12.75 -8.76 -11.76
C ARG A 116 -11.35 -8.64 -12.35
N PHE A 117 -10.53 -9.66 -12.15
CA PHE A 117 -9.13 -9.69 -12.56
C PHE A 117 -8.90 -9.17 -13.99
N VAL A 118 -9.59 -9.76 -14.99
CA VAL A 118 -9.40 -9.37 -16.39
C VAL A 118 -9.68 -7.88 -16.62
N ALA A 119 -10.70 -7.33 -15.96
CA ALA A 119 -11.13 -5.95 -16.17
C ALA A 119 -10.17 -4.90 -15.57
N TRP A 120 -9.46 -5.21 -14.48
CA TRP A 120 -8.53 -4.24 -13.87
C TRP A 120 -7.06 -4.49 -14.19
N PHE A 121 -6.70 -5.72 -14.59
CA PHE A 121 -5.33 -6.04 -14.95
C PHE A 121 -5.02 -5.74 -16.42
N TRP A 122 -6.00 -5.92 -17.32
CA TRP A 122 -5.84 -5.70 -18.76
C TRP A 122 -6.56 -4.46 -19.31
N GLY A 123 -7.51 -3.90 -18.56
CA GLY A 123 -8.27 -2.69 -18.93
C GLY A 123 -7.60 -1.41 -18.45
#